data_AF-A0A8C5TZF6-F1
#
_entry.id   AF-A0A8C5TZF6-F1
#
_cell.length_a   1.000
_cell.length_b   1.000
_cell.length_c   1.000
_cell.angle_alpha   90.00
_cell.angle_beta   90.00
_cell.angle_gamma   90.00
#
_symmetry.space_group_name_H-M   'P 1'
#
loop_
_entity.id
_entity.type
_entity.pdbx_description
1 polymer ?
#
loop_
_entity_poly.entity_id
_entity_poly.type
_entity_poly.pdbx_seq_one_letter_code
_entity_poly.pdbx_strand_id
1 'polypeptide(L)'
;FFEKLSIYCDRYAEQIPVTFVLGFYVTLVVNRWWNQFVNLPWPDRLMFLISSCVQGRDEYGRMLRRTLMRYVNLTSLLIFRSVSTAVYKRFPTMDHVVGAGTRVCLPKIALLSLRGRAQGGKESALSFLSCSPMGASY
;
A
#
# COMPACT_ATOMS: atom_id res chain seq x y z
N PHE A 1 5.68 59.37 -4.88
CA PHE A 1 6.34 58.39 -3.98
C PHE A 1 6.07 56.97 -4.44
N PHE A 2 4.80 56.54 -4.55
CA PHE A 2 4.40 55.21 -5.01
C PHE A 2 4.98 54.81 -6.38
N GLU A 3 5.01 55.74 -7.34
CA GLU A 3 5.51 55.52 -8.70
C GLU A 3 7.02 55.24 -8.76
N LYS A 4 7.81 55.84 -7.86
CA LYS A 4 9.23 55.48 -7.72
C LYS A 4 9.42 54.09 -7.10
N LEU A 5 8.48 53.67 -6.26
CA LEU A 5 8.49 52.36 -5.59
C LEU A 5 8.13 51.24 -6.57
N SER A 6 7.14 51.43 -7.43
CA SER A 6 6.78 50.46 -8.47
C SER A 6 7.89 50.26 -9.49
N ILE A 7 8.53 51.34 -9.94
CA ILE A 7 9.70 51.27 -10.87
C ILE A 7 10.91 50.61 -10.20
N TYR A 8 11.07 50.77 -8.87
CA TYR A 8 12.12 50.06 -8.13
C TYR A 8 11.84 48.56 -8.09
N CYS A 9 10.62 48.13 -7.73
CA CYS A 9 10.24 46.72 -7.70
C CYS A 9 10.33 46.02 -9.06
N ASP A 10 9.93 46.71 -10.14
CA ASP A 10 9.99 46.19 -11.51
C ASP A 10 11.44 45.88 -11.95
N ARG A 11 12.39 46.72 -11.52
CA ARG A 11 13.82 46.55 -11.80
C ARG A 11 14.46 45.33 -11.12
N TYR A 12 13.85 44.80 -10.06
CA TYR A 12 14.28 43.56 -9.39
C TYR A 12 13.45 42.34 -9.81
N ALA A 13 12.39 42.54 -10.62
CA ALA A 13 11.53 41.47 -11.11
C ALA A 13 12.15 40.70 -12.30
N GLU A 14 13.07 41.32 -13.04
CA GLU A 14 13.79 40.68 -14.15
C GLU A 14 14.98 39.85 -13.62
N GLN A 15 14.87 38.52 -13.53
CA GLN A 15 14.90 37.50 -14.60
C GLN A 15 16.21 36.69 -14.73
N ILE A 16 17.14 36.77 -13.76
CA ILE A 16 18.08 35.65 -13.51
C ILE A 16 17.64 34.95 -12.21
N PRO A 17 17.03 33.77 -12.33
CA PRO A 17 15.58 33.79 -12.27
C PRO A 17 15.02 32.75 -11.32
N VAL A 18 13.94 33.11 -10.64
CA VAL A 18 13.10 32.16 -9.90
C VAL A 18 12.74 30.96 -10.78
N THR A 19 12.60 31.13 -12.10
CA THR A 19 12.34 30.02 -13.04
C THR A 19 13.48 29.00 -13.14
N PHE A 20 14.74 29.41 -13.00
CA PHE A 20 15.88 28.47 -12.98
C PHE A 20 15.85 27.63 -11.70
N VAL A 21 15.76 28.29 -10.54
CA VAL A 21 15.69 27.61 -9.24
C VAL A 21 14.46 26.70 -9.17
N LEU A 22 13.32 27.17 -9.67
CA LEU A 22 12.10 26.39 -9.79
C LEU A 22 12.27 25.19 -10.72
N GLY A 23 12.97 25.35 -11.85
CA GLY A 23 13.31 24.26 -12.76
C GLY A 23 14.15 23.17 -12.09
N PHE A 24 15.19 23.54 -11.33
CA PHE A 24 15.97 22.58 -10.53
C PHE A 24 15.14 21.93 -9.44
N TYR A 25 14.33 22.72 -8.73
CA TYR A 25 13.49 22.22 -7.65
C TYR A 25 12.46 21.20 -8.16
N VAL A 26 11.72 21.54 -9.22
CA VAL A 26 10.72 20.64 -9.82
C VAL A 26 11.40 19.38 -10.34
N THR A 27 12.54 19.50 -11.03
CA THR A 27 13.30 18.33 -11.52
C THR A 27 13.74 17.42 -10.36
N LEU A 28 14.21 17.99 -9.26
CA LEU A 28 14.60 17.23 -8.06
C LEU A 28 13.39 16.54 -7.43
N VAL A 29 12.26 17.24 -7.27
CA VAL A 29 11.02 16.68 -6.72
C VAL A 29 10.48 15.54 -7.59
N VAL A 30 10.42 15.74 -8.91
CA VAL A 30 9.94 14.72 -9.87
C VAL A 30 10.86 13.51 -9.86
N ASN A 31 12.18 13.69 -9.88
CA ASN A 31 13.12 12.57 -9.82
C ASN A 31 12.99 11.77 -8.50
N ARG A 32 12.81 12.45 -7.36
CA ARG A 32 12.58 11.77 -6.08
C ARG A 32 11.27 11.00 -6.07
N TRP A 33 10.19 11.63 -6.55
CA TRP A 33 8.88 10.99 -6.63
C TRP A 33 8.90 9.78 -7.58
N TRP A 34 9.52 9.92 -8.75
CA TRP A 34 9.65 8.84 -9.72
C TRP A 34 10.47 7.67 -9.16
N ASN A 35 11.58 7.96 -8.47
CA ASN A 35 12.35 6.93 -7.78
C ASN A 35 11.53 6.21 -6.70
N GLN A 36 10.67 6.92 -5.96
CA GLN A 36 9.74 6.26 -5.02
C GLN A 36 8.73 5.38 -5.75
N PHE A 37 8.20 5.85 -6.89
CA PHE A 37 7.23 5.10 -7.70
C PHE A 37 7.83 3.84 -8.33
N VAL A 38 9.04 3.89 -8.85
CA VAL A 38 9.73 2.72 -9.44
C VAL A 38 10.10 1.68 -8.38
N ASN A 39 10.39 2.12 -7.15
CA ASN A 39 10.70 1.23 -6.02
C ASN A 39 9.46 0.58 -5.40
N LEU A 40 8.24 1.01 -5.74
CA LEU A 40 7.05 0.27 -5.34
C LEU A 40 7.07 -1.09 -6.04
N PRO A 41 7.04 -2.20 -5.28
CA PRO A 41 7.06 -3.52 -5.88
C PRO A 41 5.74 -3.75 -6.63
N TRP A 42 5.82 -3.81 -7.95
CA TRP A 42 4.67 -4.13 -8.79
C TRP A 42 4.16 -5.54 -8.47
N PRO A 43 2.84 -5.72 -8.26
CA PRO A 43 2.26 -7.01 -7.89
C PRO A 43 2.55 -8.10 -8.93
N ASP A 44 2.72 -7.74 -10.21
CA ASP A 44 3.08 -8.65 -11.29
C ASP A 44 4.43 -9.35 -11.07
N ARG A 45 5.47 -8.58 -10.70
CA ARG A 45 6.81 -9.15 -10.44
C ARG A 45 6.79 -10.05 -9.20
N LEU A 46 6.07 -9.64 -8.17
CA LEU A 46 5.89 -10.43 -6.96
C LEU A 46 5.06 -11.70 -7.24
N MET A 47 4.06 -11.65 -8.11
CA MET A 47 3.26 -12.81 -8.50
C MET A 47 4.13 -13.89 -9.16
N PHE A 48 5.00 -13.51 -10.09
CA PHE A 48 5.91 -14.47 -10.73
C PHE A 48 6.87 -15.09 -9.72
N LEU A 49 7.43 -14.30 -8.79
CA LEU A 49 8.30 -14.79 -7.73
C LEU A 49 7.56 -15.75 -6.77
N ILE A 50 6.35 -15.39 -6.34
CA ILE A 50 5.54 -16.25 -5.46
C ILE A 50 5.16 -17.55 -6.18
N SER A 51 4.85 -17.48 -7.47
CA SER A 51 4.53 -18.66 -8.27
C SER A 51 5.73 -19.59 -8.48
N SER A 52 6.95 -19.07 -8.55
CA SER A 52 8.17 -19.87 -8.71
C SER A 52 8.68 -20.43 -7.38
N CYS A 53 8.58 -19.67 -6.28
CA CYS A 53 8.98 -20.08 -4.95
C CYS A 53 8.04 -21.11 -4.32
N VAL A 54 6.73 -21.01 -4.57
CA VAL A 54 5.74 -21.94 -4.01
C VAL A 54 5.38 -23.00 -5.04
N GLN A 55 6.17 -24.06 -5.07
CA GLN A 55 5.93 -25.24 -5.90
C GLN A 55 4.97 -26.20 -5.15
N GLY A 56 4.03 -26.78 -5.88
CA GLY A 56 3.02 -27.70 -5.31
C GLY A 56 1.62 -27.45 -5.89
N ARG A 57 0.98 -28.54 -6.33
CA ARG A 57 -0.43 -28.56 -6.75
C ARG A 57 -1.39 -28.80 -5.58
N ASP A 58 -0.86 -28.97 -4.38
CA ASP A 58 -1.64 -29.24 -3.18
C ASP A 58 -2.50 -28.04 -2.79
N GLU A 59 -3.62 -28.32 -2.11
CA GLU A 59 -4.54 -27.29 -1.65
C GLU A 59 -3.86 -26.28 -0.72
N TYR A 60 -2.90 -26.75 0.08
CA TYR A 60 -2.07 -25.88 0.94
C TYR A 60 -1.21 -24.91 0.12
N GLY A 61 -0.55 -25.37 -0.95
CA GLY A 61 0.23 -24.52 -1.83
C GLY A 61 -0.64 -23.50 -2.58
N ARG A 62 -1.85 -23.90 -2.99
CA ARG A 62 -2.85 -23.00 -3.59
C ARG A 62 -3.30 -21.92 -2.61
N MET A 63 -3.56 -22.29 -1.36
CA MET A 63 -3.93 -21.35 -0.30
C MET A 63 -2.78 -20.41 0.04
N LEU A 64 -1.55 -20.91 0.11
CA LEU A 64 -0.36 -20.10 0.39
C LEU A 64 -0.13 -19.03 -0.68
N ARG A 65 -0.17 -19.39 -1.98
CA ARG A 65 -0.03 -18.42 -3.09
C ARG A 65 -1.10 -17.32 -3.01
N ARG A 66 -2.37 -17.69 -2.76
CA ARG A 66 -3.47 -16.72 -2.59
C ARG A 66 -3.29 -15.81 -1.38
N THR A 67 -2.85 -16.35 -0.25
CA THR A 67 -2.61 -15.58 0.96
C THR A 67 -1.43 -14.62 0.80
N LEU A 68 -0.34 -15.04 0.17
CA LEU A 68 0.81 -14.17 -0.16
C LEU A 68 0.40 -13.03 -1.09
N MET A 69 -0.36 -13.31 -2.15
CA MET A 69 -0.86 -12.24 -3.04
C MET A 69 -1.81 -11.27 -2.33
N ARG A 70 -2.64 -11.74 -1.40
CA ARG A 70 -3.48 -10.87 -0.57
C ARG A 70 -2.65 -9.96 0.33
N TYR A 71 -1.55 -10.46 0.90
CA TYR A 71 -0.62 -9.63 1.68
C TYR A 71 0.06 -8.56 0.82
N VAL A 72 0.51 -8.92 -0.38
CA VAL A 72 1.11 -7.96 -1.32
C VAL A 72 0.10 -6.85 -1.65
N ASN A 73 -1.13 -7.22 -2.02
CA ASN A 73 -2.18 -6.26 -2.34
C ASN A 73 -2.52 -5.35 -1.15
N LEU A 74 -2.56 -5.89 0.08
CA LEU A 74 -2.75 -5.10 1.30
C LEU A 74 -1.61 -4.08 1.49
N THR A 75 -0.36 -4.52 1.37
CA THR A 75 0.81 -3.64 1.51
C THR A 75 0.81 -2.54 0.47
N SER A 76 0.51 -2.85 -0.80
CA SER A 76 0.36 -1.83 -1.84
C SER A 76 -0.74 -0.82 -1.50
N LEU A 77 -1.90 -1.26 -1.01
CA LEU A 77 -2.99 -0.37 -0.59
C LEU A 77 -2.55 0.55 0.56
N LEU A 78 -1.85 0.02 1.57
CA LEU A 78 -1.35 0.82 2.70
C LEU A 78 -0.32 1.87 2.26
N ILE A 79 0.56 1.53 1.33
CA ILE A 79 1.52 2.48 0.74
C ILE A 79 0.79 3.54 -0.09
N PHE A 80 -0.17 3.15 -0.92
CA PHE A 80 -0.95 4.11 -1.69
C PHE A 80 -1.80 5.01 -0.79
N ARG A 81 -2.27 4.52 0.35
CA ARG A 81 -2.98 5.32 1.35
C ARG A 81 -2.08 6.37 2.01
N SER A 82 -0.78 6.12 2.19
CA SER A 82 0.15 7.09 2.79
C SER A 82 0.64 8.15 1.81
N VAL A 83 0.73 7.81 0.52
CA VAL A 83 1.23 8.72 -0.53
C VAL A 83 0.10 9.46 -1.25
N SER A 84 -1.07 8.83 -1.42
CA SER A 84 -2.20 9.38 -2.16
C SER A 84 -3.33 9.81 -1.24
N THR A 85 -3.65 11.09 -1.27
CA THR A 85 -4.81 11.66 -0.57
C THR A 85 -6.14 11.13 -1.11
N ALA A 86 -6.20 10.71 -2.38
CA ALA A 86 -7.40 10.11 -2.97
C ALA A 86 -7.71 8.73 -2.35
N VAL A 87 -6.68 7.90 -2.15
CA VAL A 87 -6.82 6.59 -1.51
C VAL A 87 -7.10 6.74 -0.02
N TYR A 88 -6.46 7.73 0.63
CA TYR A 88 -6.77 8.09 2.01
C TYR A 88 -8.23 8.51 2.22
N LYS A 89 -8.81 9.30 1.31
CA LYS A 89 -10.24 9.66 1.35
C LYS A 89 -11.16 8.45 1.17
N ARG A 90 -10.77 7.46 0.37
CA ARG A 90 -11.55 6.24 0.16
C ARG A 90 -11.48 5.27 1.35
N PHE A 91 -10.34 5.21 2.02
CA PHE A 91 -10.10 4.36 3.19
C PHE A 91 -9.51 5.17 4.35
N PRO A 92 -10.33 5.98 5.05
CA PRO A 92 -9.83 6.89 6.08
C PRO A 92 -9.42 6.19 7.37
N THR A 93 -10.03 5.04 7.71
CA THR A 93 -9.70 4.22 8.89
C THR A 93 -9.27 2.82 8.47
N MET A 94 -8.55 2.12 9.36
CA MET A 94 -8.17 0.72 9.12
C MET A 94 -9.40 -0.19 9.02
N ASP A 95 -10.50 0.15 9.69
CA ASP A 95 -11.74 -0.62 9.62
C ASP A 95 -12.35 -0.63 8.22
N HIS A 96 -12.22 0.47 7.46
CA HIS A 96 -12.63 0.49 6.05
C HIS A 96 -11.74 -0.40 5.17
N VAL A 97 -10.46 -0.55 5.49
CA VAL A 97 -9.56 -1.47 4.76
C VAL A 97 -9.92 -2.92 5.06
N VAL A 98 -10.17 -3.25 6.32
CA VAL A 98 -10.58 -4.60 6.74
C VAL A 98 -11.98 -4.96 6.19
N GLY A 99 -12.90 -4.00 6.19
CA GLY A 99 -14.27 -4.15 5.67
C GLY A 99 -14.35 -4.30 4.16
N ALA A 100 -13.41 -3.72 3.40
CA ALA A 100 -13.32 -3.84 1.94
C ALA A 100 -12.85 -5.22 1.44
N GLY A 101 -12.71 -6.20 2.34
CA GLY A 101 -12.39 -7.58 1.97
C GLY A 101 -10.90 -7.90 2.00
N THR A 102 -10.03 -7.00 2.49
CA THR A 102 -8.61 -7.29 2.74
C THR A 102 -8.40 -8.14 4.01
N ARG A 103 -9.29 -9.11 4.25
CA ARG A 103 -9.15 -10.07 5.35
C ARG A 103 -7.92 -10.92 5.09
N VAL A 104 -6.84 -10.58 5.81
CA VAL A 104 -5.71 -11.47 6.04
C VAL A 104 -6.26 -12.72 6.71
N CYS A 105 -6.44 -13.77 5.93
CA CYS A 105 -6.63 -15.11 6.48
C CYS A 105 -5.25 -15.58 6.90
N LEU A 106 -4.80 -15.14 8.07
CA LEU A 106 -3.67 -15.78 8.74
C LEU A 106 -4.00 -17.27 8.80
N PRO A 107 -3.13 -18.17 8.31
CA PRO A 107 -3.34 -19.59 8.51
C PRO A 107 -3.48 -19.80 10.01
N LYS A 108 -4.63 -20.32 10.47
CA LYS A 108 -4.93 -20.57 11.89
C LYS A 108 -3.79 -21.28 12.62
N ILE A 109 -2.95 -22.03 11.91
CA ILE A 109 -1.74 -22.71 12.40
C ILE A 109 -0.71 -21.73 13.02
N ALA A 110 -0.47 -20.56 12.42
CA ALA A 110 0.49 -19.57 12.95
C ALA A 110 -0.05 -18.85 14.20
N LEU A 111 -1.36 -18.59 14.24
CA LEU A 111 -2.03 -17.99 15.40
C LEU A 111 -2.19 -18.99 16.55
N LEU A 112 -2.42 -20.27 16.27
CA LEU A 112 -2.43 -21.34 17.27
C LEU A 112 -1.04 -21.60 17.85
N SER A 113 0.04 -21.42 17.05
CA SER A 113 1.42 -21.55 17.54
C SER A 113 1.82 -20.41 18.50
N LEU A 114 1.38 -19.17 18.23
CA LEU A 114 1.62 -18.03 19.13
C LEU A 114 0.67 -18.01 20.35
N ARG A 115 -0.55 -18.53 20.20
CA ARG A 115 -1.55 -18.61 21.28
C ARG A 115 -1.36 -19.85 22.18
N GLY A 116 -0.71 -20.90 21.67
CA GLY A 116 -0.36 -22.12 22.41
C GLY A 116 0.72 -21.92 23.48
N ARG A 117 1.35 -20.73 23.55
CA ARG A 117 2.24 -20.36 24.66
C ARG A 117 1.55 -19.56 25.78
N ALA A 118 0.30 -19.13 25.60
CA ALA A 118 -0.30 -18.11 26.45
C ALA A 118 -1.55 -18.54 27.23
N GLN A 119 -2.16 -19.70 26.97
CA GLN A 119 -3.32 -20.12 27.77
C GLN A 119 -3.50 -21.65 27.73
N GLY A 120 -3.14 -22.29 28.83
CA GLY A 120 -3.70 -23.57 29.19
C GLY A 120 -5.18 -23.40 29.55
N GLY A 121 -6.00 -24.33 29.07
CA GLY A 121 -7.32 -24.60 29.63
C GLY A 121 -8.50 -23.91 28.94
N LYS A 122 -9.35 -24.79 28.37
CA LYS A 122 -10.77 -24.64 28.02
C LYS A 122 -11.08 -24.29 26.57
N GLU A 123 -11.43 -25.37 25.88
CA GLU A 123 -12.06 -25.49 24.59
C GLU A 123 -13.44 -24.82 24.48
N SER A 124 -13.81 -24.66 23.21
CA SER A 124 -15.14 -24.88 22.64
C SER A 124 -16.09 -23.68 22.47
N ALA A 125 -16.53 -23.59 21.21
CA ALA A 125 -17.66 -22.84 20.69
C ALA A 125 -17.50 -21.31 20.62
N LEU A 126 -16.82 -20.80 19.58
CA LEU A 126 -17.28 -19.66 18.78
C LEU A 126 -16.32 -19.39 17.62
N SER A 127 -16.89 -19.12 16.44
CA SER A 127 -16.25 -18.77 15.15
C SER A 127 -15.77 -19.91 14.22
N PHE A 128 -16.70 -20.84 13.95
CA PHE A 128 -16.78 -21.57 12.67
C PHE A 128 -17.36 -20.71 11.52
N LEU A 129 -17.51 -19.40 11.69
CA LEU A 129 -18.17 -18.53 10.72
C LEU A 129 -17.22 -17.65 9.91
N SER A 130 -17.39 -17.75 8.60
CA SER A 130 -16.97 -16.84 7.54
C SER A 130 -15.50 -16.92 7.07
N CYS A 131 -15.16 -18.05 6.46
CA CYS A 131 -14.47 -17.97 5.17
C CYS A 131 -15.42 -18.52 4.10
N SER A 132 -16.42 -17.71 3.69
CA SER A 132 -17.23 -18.06 2.53
C SER A 132 -16.33 -18.19 1.30
N PRO A 133 -16.54 -19.22 0.46
CA PRO A 133 -15.93 -19.26 -0.85
C PRO A 133 -16.45 -18.05 -1.64
N MET A 134 -15.56 -17.35 -2.33
CA MET A 134 -15.94 -16.38 -3.36
C MET A 134 -16.88 -17.11 -4.32
N GLY A 135 -18.16 -16.75 -4.25
CA GLY A 135 -19.16 -17.14 -5.22
C GLY A 135 -18.72 -16.66 -6.60
N ALA A 136 -18.93 -17.54 -7.56
CA ALA A 136 -18.86 -17.23 -8.97
C ALA A 136 -19.82 -16.09 -9.32
N SER A 137 -19.27 -15.11 -10.02
CA SER A 137 -19.90 -14.09 -10.88
C SER A 137 -18.67 -13.44 -11.52
N TYR A 138 -18.19 -13.87 -12.67
CA TYR A 138 -18.87 -14.24 -13.92
C TYR A 138 -18.27 -15.53 -14.50
#